data_AF-A0A6A4GAM0-F1
#
_entry.id   AF-A0A6A4GAM0-F1
#
_cell.length_a   1.000
_cell.length_b   1.000
_cell.length_c   1.000
_cell.angle_alpha   90.00
_cell.angle_beta   90.00
_cell.angle_gamma   90.00
#
_symmetry.space_group_name_H-M   'P 1'
#
loop_
_entity.id
_entity.type
_entity.pdbx_description
1 polymer ?
#
loop_
_entity_poly.entity_id
_entity_poly.type
_entity_poly.pdbx_seq_one_letter_code
_entity_poly.pdbx_strand_id
1 'polypeptide(L)'
;PHNAVLYLGHQNGCVTLWTPNLPHPAVKVLAHLGPVSSVSVDPSEGGRYMATSGKDGSVKVWDCRNWKGAVREWNLRSGGKGDAEVEWSQKGVLAVGSGGSVNMYTSPSIKTPHTSSSQPPLYLTHPLPSTSHRPITSLRFAPFQDVLTIGHAQGTSSILVPGAGDGGMDTSEGLDLYEGVKGRREREVRGLLDKIQPDMIALDSEFVGSIAPPSKLTTDTTGGSGSSRATEIPFSRLPRAERLRVSGKADLTEEVYSDAESLEGDENGNGGPKRKEDKEEREKRKMRGKGKSMKRYLRKQRKNVIDPAAVAIRAKLEKQKAERKAEIRKVKYGDKPEEKSVALDRFKRISND
;
A
#
# COMPACT_ATOMS: atom_id res chain seq x y z
N PRO A 1 7.25 -4.93 18.69
CA PRO A 1 7.01 -6.24 19.34
C PRO A 1 5.94 -7.10 18.64
N HIS A 2 4.76 -6.56 18.36
CA HIS A 2 3.57 -7.32 17.95
C HIS A 2 3.75 -8.22 16.70
N ASN A 3 4.31 -7.70 15.60
CA ASN A 3 4.33 -8.40 14.31
C ASN A 3 5.73 -8.94 13.94
N ALA A 4 6.73 -8.77 14.82
CA ALA A 4 8.15 -9.08 14.59
C ALA A 4 8.81 -8.50 13.32
N VAL A 5 8.14 -7.59 12.60
CA VAL A 5 8.66 -6.89 11.42
C VAL A 5 9.77 -5.92 11.82
N LEU A 6 10.84 -5.88 11.01
CA LEU A 6 11.98 -4.99 11.25
C LEU A 6 11.78 -3.64 10.55
N TYR A 7 11.95 -2.56 11.31
CA TYR A 7 11.87 -1.19 10.81
C TYR A 7 13.28 -0.63 10.66
N LEU A 8 13.67 -0.32 9.42
CA LEU A 8 15.00 0.24 9.13
C LEU A 8 14.87 1.66 8.61
N GLY A 9 15.53 2.59 9.30
CA GLY A 9 15.70 3.97 8.86
C GLY A 9 16.90 4.10 7.93
N HIS A 10 16.71 4.76 6.79
CA HIS A 10 17.76 4.99 5.79
C HIS A 10 18.26 6.43 5.80
N GLN A 11 19.45 6.64 5.24
CA GLN A 11 20.01 7.98 5.02
C GLN A 11 19.19 8.82 4.03
N ASN A 12 18.39 8.17 3.18
CA ASN A 12 17.54 8.84 2.19
C ASN A 12 16.21 9.34 2.79
N GLY A 13 16.07 9.37 4.12
CA GLY A 13 14.84 9.77 4.81
C GLY A 13 13.67 8.78 4.68
N CYS A 14 13.93 7.61 4.10
CA CYS A 14 12.95 6.54 3.99
C CYS A 14 13.04 5.59 5.19
N VAL A 15 11.90 5.11 5.66
CA VAL A 15 11.79 3.96 6.55
C VAL A 15 11.28 2.78 5.75
N THR A 16 11.95 1.64 5.87
CA THR A 16 11.55 0.39 5.20
C THR A 16 11.22 -0.68 6.22
N LEU A 17 10.13 -1.40 5.98
CA LEU A 17 9.69 -2.53 6.79
C LEU A 17 10.11 -3.84 6.11
N TRP A 18 10.78 -4.72 6.85
CA TRP A 18 11.33 -5.97 6.35
C TRP A 18 10.74 -7.17 7.07
N THR A 19 10.32 -8.15 6.27
CA THR A 19 9.96 -9.49 6.71
C THR A 19 10.97 -10.48 6.13
N PRO A 20 11.32 -11.57 6.83
CA PRO A 20 12.24 -12.58 6.29
C PRO A 20 11.68 -13.30 5.05
N ASN A 21 10.36 -13.26 4.87
CA ASN A 21 9.64 -13.94 3.79
C ASN A 21 9.82 -13.28 2.42
N LEU A 22 10.22 -12.00 2.38
CA LEU A 22 10.29 -11.21 1.16
C LEU A 22 11.70 -10.66 0.95
N PRO A 23 12.28 -10.80 -0.26
CA PRO A 23 13.59 -10.22 -0.57
C PRO A 23 13.52 -8.69 -0.80
N HIS A 24 12.32 -8.12 -0.83
CA HIS A 24 12.05 -6.71 -1.00
C HIS A 24 11.28 -6.18 0.21
N PRO A 25 11.41 -4.89 0.56
CA PRO A 25 10.73 -4.35 1.72
C PRO A 25 9.22 -4.42 1.53
N ALA A 26 8.52 -4.89 2.57
CA ALA A 26 7.06 -5.02 2.58
C ALA A 26 6.37 -3.64 2.49
N VAL A 27 6.96 -2.63 3.15
CA VAL A 27 6.52 -1.23 3.08
C VAL A 27 7.73 -0.33 2.95
N LYS A 28 7.61 0.72 2.13
CA LYS A 28 8.59 1.82 2.04
C LYS A 28 7.86 3.14 2.25
N VAL A 29 8.22 3.85 3.32
CA VAL A 29 7.63 5.12 3.74
C VAL A 29 8.67 6.21 3.59
N LEU A 30 8.35 7.31 2.90
CA LEU A 30 9.17 8.51 2.92
C LEU A 30 8.82 9.30 4.18
N ALA A 31 9.64 9.18 5.22
CA ALA A 31 9.35 9.77 6.51
C ALA A 31 9.88 11.20 6.63
N HIS A 32 11.14 11.41 6.26
CA HIS A 32 11.88 12.65 6.48
C HIS A 32 12.54 13.14 5.20
N LEU A 33 12.88 14.43 5.15
CA LEU A 33 13.63 15.02 4.04
C LEU A 33 15.13 14.69 4.14
N GLY A 34 15.63 14.50 5.37
CA GLY A 34 17.00 14.08 5.67
C GLY A 34 17.06 12.65 6.22
N PRO A 35 18.27 12.18 6.60
CA PRO A 35 18.47 10.87 7.23
C PRO A 35 17.56 10.65 8.44
N VAL A 36 17.00 9.45 8.55
CA VAL A 36 16.26 9.03 9.75
C VAL A 36 17.27 8.75 10.87
N SER A 37 17.14 9.43 12.00
CA SER A 37 18.05 9.27 13.16
C SER A 37 17.59 8.13 14.08
N SER A 38 16.29 8.03 14.35
CA SER A 38 15.74 7.02 15.25
C SER A 38 14.30 6.65 14.86
N VAL A 39 13.95 5.39 15.11
CA VAL A 39 12.62 4.81 14.88
C VAL A 39 12.24 4.01 16.11
N SER A 40 11.03 4.21 16.62
CA SER A 40 10.47 3.41 17.71
C SER A 40 8.99 3.15 17.47
N VAL A 41 8.49 2.01 17.93
CA VAL A 41 7.12 1.53 17.66
C VAL A 41 6.39 1.36 18.98
N ASP A 42 5.15 1.84 19.05
CA ASP A 42 4.32 1.83 20.25
C ASP A 42 3.93 0.39 20.64
N PRO A 43 4.41 -0.13 21.79
CA PRO A 43 4.01 -1.44 22.28
C PRO A 43 2.58 -1.44 22.85
N SER A 44 2.04 -0.30 23.32
CA SER A 44 0.81 -0.26 24.11
C SER A 44 -0.44 -0.63 23.31
N GLU A 45 -0.45 -0.32 22.01
CA GLU A 45 -1.56 -0.57 21.09
C GLU A 45 -1.18 -1.58 20.01
N GLY A 46 -0.36 -2.59 20.35
CA GLY A 46 -0.02 -3.68 19.43
C GLY A 46 0.76 -3.19 18.19
N GLY A 47 1.62 -2.18 18.32
CA GLY A 47 2.41 -1.67 17.21
C GLY A 47 1.65 -0.79 16.22
N ARG A 48 0.46 -0.29 16.59
CA ARG A 48 -0.35 0.58 15.73
C ARG A 48 0.35 1.88 15.35
N TYR A 49 1.11 2.48 16.26
CA TYR A 49 1.81 3.73 16.01
C TYR A 49 3.32 3.52 15.92
N MET A 50 3.96 4.27 15.04
CA MET A 50 5.41 4.37 14.93
C MET A 50 5.82 5.83 15.05
N ALA A 51 6.86 6.11 15.81
CA ALA A 51 7.49 7.42 15.82
C ALA A 51 8.83 7.36 15.09
N THR A 52 9.10 8.38 14.29
CA THR A 52 10.35 8.57 13.56
C THR A 52 10.90 9.95 13.85
N SER A 53 12.22 10.04 13.92
CA SER A 53 12.94 11.31 13.98
C SER A 53 13.94 11.38 12.83
N GLY A 54 14.11 12.59 12.31
CA GLY A 54 15.04 12.86 11.23
C GLY A 54 16.05 13.94 11.60
N LYS A 55 17.18 13.94 10.89
CA LYS A 55 18.15 15.05 10.92
C LYS A 55 17.59 16.36 10.34
N ASP A 56 16.38 16.33 9.78
CA ASP A 56 15.62 17.53 9.41
C ASP A 56 15.06 18.28 10.63
N GLY A 57 15.25 17.74 11.84
CA GLY A 57 14.80 18.36 13.08
C GLY A 57 13.32 18.14 13.38
N SER A 58 12.67 17.25 12.64
CA SER A 58 11.25 16.91 12.83
C SER A 58 11.09 15.55 13.50
N VAL A 59 10.04 15.43 14.30
CA VAL A 59 9.53 14.15 14.82
C VAL A 59 8.16 13.93 14.23
N LYS A 60 7.95 12.74 13.67
CA LYS A 60 6.70 12.34 13.03
C LYS A 60 6.16 11.07 13.66
N VAL A 61 4.85 11.03 13.86
CA VAL A 61 4.13 9.84 14.32
C VAL A 61 3.26 9.35 13.18
N TRP A 62 3.31 8.05 12.93
CA TRP A 62 2.68 7.36 11.82
C TRP A 62 1.70 6.31 12.35
N ASP A 63 0.61 6.08 11.60
CA ASP A 63 -0.26 4.93 11.82
C ASP A 63 0.23 3.78 10.91
N CYS A 64 0.70 2.70 11.53
CA CYS A 64 1.24 1.52 10.85
C CYS A 64 0.17 0.74 10.07
N ARG A 65 -1.12 0.93 10.37
CA ARG A 65 -2.22 0.36 9.59
C ARG A 65 -2.48 1.17 8.32
N ASN A 66 -2.17 2.47 8.34
CA ASN A 66 -2.50 3.40 7.26
C ASN A 66 -1.34 4.36 6.94
N TRP A 67 -0.52 3.97 5.97
CA TRP A 67 0.65 4.73 5.52
C TRP A 67 0.35 5.97 4.65
N LYS A 68 -0.87 6.51 4.69
CA LYS A 68 -1.28 7.65 3.85
C LYS A 68 -0.63 8.99 4.26
N GLY A 69 -0.11 9.09 5.48
CA GLY A 69 0.57 10.28 5.98
C GLY A 69 0.92 10.18 7.46
N ALA A 70 1.66 11.18 7.96
CA ALA A 70 1.93 11.31 9.38
C ALA A 70 0.67 11.76 10.11
N VAL A 71 0.37 11.13 11.24
CA VAL A 71 -0.71 11.51 12.16
C VAL A 71 -0.35 12.81 12.86
N ARG A 72 0.91 12.93 13.30
CA ARG A 72 1.47 14.13 13.93
C ARG A 72 2.85 14.42 13.37
N GLU A 73 3.16 15.70 13.27
CA GLU A 73 4.48 16.20 12.88
C GLU A 73 4.78 17.48 13.65
N TRP A 74 5.93 17.53 14.31
CA TRP A 74 6.40 18.75 14.97
C TRP A 74 7.92 18.86 14.91
N ASN A 75 8.41 20.09 15.03
CA ASN A 75 9.84 20.37 15.10
C ASN A 75 10.36 20.25 16.54
N LEU A 76 11.57 19.71 16.67
CA LEU A 76 12.29 19.60 17.93
C LEU A 76 12.49 20.98 18.56
N ARG A 77 12.34 21.03 19.89
CA ARG A 77 12.50 22.27 20.69
C ARG A 77 13.97 22.75 20.73
N SER A 78 14.94 21.90 20.39
CA SER A 78 16.38 22.20 20.36
C SER A 78 16.85 22.99 19.12
N GLY A 79 15.96 23.71 18.42
CA GLY A 79 16.36 24.54 17.27
C GLY A 79 16.65 23.78 15.97
N GLY A 80 16.06 22.59 15.79
CA GLY A 80 16.03 21.87 14.50
C GLY A 80 17.35 21.25 14.01
N LYS A 81 18.46 21.38 14.75
CA LYS A 81 19.75 20.76 14.42
C LYS A 81 20.18 19.80 15.53
N GLY A 82 20.18 18.51 15.25
CA GLY A 82 20.71 17.49 16.16
C GLY A 82 20.14 16.11 15.87
N ASP A 83 20.90 15.08 16.25
CA ASP A 83 20.40 13.72 16.29
C ASP A 83 19.38 13.63 17.43
N ALA A 84 18.14 13.29 17.07
CA ALA A 84 17.11 13.01 18.04
C ALA A 84 16.91 11.51 18.16
N GLU A 85 16.71 11.10 19.40
CA GLU A 85 16.38 9.73 19.75
C GLU A 85 14.98 9.66 20.27
N VAL A 86 14.28 8.60 19.89
CA VAL A 86 12.87 8.44 20.19
C VAL A 86 12.66 7.04 20.75
N GLU A 87 11.93 6.96 21.86
CA GLU A 87 11.56 5.67 22.45
C GLU A 87 10.12 5.71 23.00
N TRP A 88 9.36 4.66 22.71
CA TRP A 88 8.03 4.45 23.29
C TRP A 88 8.12 3.64 24.59
N SER A 89 7.32 4.03 25.57
CA SER A 89 7.10 3.26 26.79
C SER A 89 5.98 2.24 26.60
N GLN A 90 5.89 1.26 27.51
CA GLN A 90 4.86 0.22 27.49
C GLN A 90 3.42 0.76 27.51
N LYS A 91 3.20 1.89 28.19
CA LYS A 91 1.90 2.58 28.27
C LYS A 91 1.68 3.64 27.19
N GLY A 92 2.58 3.77 26.23
CA GLY A 92 2.44 4.72 25.13
C GLY A 92 2.88 6.15 25.49
N VAL A 93 3.82 6.30 26.43
CA VAL A 93 4.56 7.56 26.62
C VAL A 93 5.70 7.61 25.62
N LEU A 94 5.86 8.73 24.91
CA LEU A 94 6.92 8.93 23.93
C LEU A 94 8.01 9.82 24.52
N ALA A 95 9.21 9.28 24.69
CA ALA A 95 10.41 10.04 25.05
C ALA A 95 11.14 10.48 23.79
N VAL A 96 11.49 11.77 23.72
CA VAL A 96 12.29 12.37 22.66
C VAL A 96 13.49 13.07 23.28
N GLY A 97 14.67 12.53 23.02
CA GLY A 97 15.95 13.10 23.43
C GLY A 97 16.43 14.10 22.40
N SER A 98 16.66 15.35 22.80
CA SER A 98 17.11 16.40 21.91
C SER A 98 17.99 17.41 22.64
N GLY A 99 19.23 17.59 22.15
CA GLY A 99 20.11 18.71 22.49
C GLY A 99 20.28 19.02 23.98
N GLY A 100 20.40 17.98 24.81
CA GLY A 100 20.57 18.13 26.26
C GLY A 100 19.27 18.18 27.07
N SER A 101 18.12 17.96 26.44
CA SER A 101 16.84 17.77 27.14
C SER A 101 16.17 16.47 26.69
N VAL A 102 15.50 15.80 27.62
CA VAL A 102 14.58 14.70 27.30
C VAL A 102 13.16 15.22 27.51
N ASN A 103 12.40 15.20 26.42
CA ASN A 103 11.03 15.68 26.37
C ASN A 103 10.09 14.48 26.27
N MET A 104 9.07 14.43 27.11
CA MET A 104 8.11 13.33 27.16
C MET A 104 6.74 13.80 26.74
N TYR A 105 6.05 12.95 26.00
CA TYR A 105 4.73 13.21 25.47
C TYR A 105 3.81 12.03 25.76
N THR A 106 2.55 12.33 26.09
CA THR A 106 1.56 11.30 26.45
C THR A 106 0.37 11.34 25.48
N SER A 107 -0.28 10.19 25.30
CA SER A 107 -1.60 10.11 24.67
C SER A 107 -2.61 10.98 25.44
N PRO A 108 -3.53 11.71 24.76
CA PRO A 108 -3.91 11.65 23.34
C PRO A 108 -3.15 12.64 22.43
N SER A 109 -2.26 13.46 23.00
CA SER A 109 -1.64 14.57 22.26
C SER A 109 -0.83 14.13 21.05
N ILE A 110 -0.19 12.96 21.12
CA ILE A 110 0.66 12.42 20.03
C ILE A 110 -0.09 11.53 19.04
N LYS A 111 -1.28 11.04 19.41
CA LYS A 111 -2.09 10.10 18.61
C LYS A 111 -3.25 10.78 17.87
N THR A 112 -3.61 11.99 18.27
CA THR A 112 -4.66 12.78 17.62
C THR A 112 -4.13 13.45 16.35
N PRO A 113 -4.82 13.36 15.21
CA PRO A 113 -4.38 14.04 14.00
C PRO A 113 -4.44 15.55 14.19
N HIS A 114 -3.38 16.26 13.80
CA HIS A 114 -3.35 17.72 13.83
C HIS A 114 -2.86 18.26 12.50
N THR A 115 -3.60 19.22 11.94
CA THR A 115 -3.34 19.77 10.61
C THR A 115 -2.19 20.77 10.60
N SER A 116 -1.85 21.34 11.77
CA SER A 116 -0.73 22.27 11.91
C SER A 116 0.49 21.57 12.51
N SER A 117 1.70 22.01 12.12
CA SER A 117 2.95 21.58 12.77
C SER A 117 3.15 22.33 14.09
N SER A 118 2.21 22.18 15.01
CA SER A 118 2.28 22.73 16.36
C SER A 118 2.87 21.69 17.31
N GLN A 119 3.73 22.15 18.21
CA GLN A 119 4.37 21.28 19.19
C GLN A 119 3.34 20.76 20.20
N PRO A 120 3.26 19.44 20.44
CA PRO A 120 2.36 18.90 21.43
C PRO A 120 2.74 19.37 22.84
N PRO A 121 1.75 19.46 23.75
CA PRO A 121 2.01 19.74 25.16
C PRO A 121 2.93 18.66 25.75
N LEU A 122 3.84 19.10 26.60
CA LEU A 122 4.82 18.24 27.25
C LEU A 122 4.20 17.63 28.51
N TYR A 123 4.43 16.33 28.70
CA TYR A 123 4.10 15.66 29.95
C TYR A 123 5.17 15.95 31.02
N LEU A 124 6.43 15.74 30.66
CA LEU A 124 7.58 15.98 31.51
C LEU A 124 8.76 16.43 30.65
N THR A 125 9.56 17.35 31.18
CA THR A 125 10.84 17.75 30.59
C THR A 125 11.93 17.58 31.60
N HIS A 126 12.97 16.83 31.23
CA HIS A 126 14.17 16.68 32.03
C HIS A 126 15.35 17.34 31.32
N PRO A 127 15.79 18.54 31.74
CA PRO A 127 17.02 19.12 31.26
C PRO A 127 18.22 18.37 31.88
N LEU A 128 19.20 18.02 31.05
CA LEU A 128 20.48 17.52 31.52
C LEU A 128 21.39 18.74 31.80
N PRO A 129 22.01 18.86 32.99
CA PRO A 129 22.79 20.04 33.38
C PRO A 129 23.83 20.48 32.34
N SER A 130 23.88 21.78 32.09
CA SER A 130 24.47 22.44 30.91
C SER A 130 26.01 22.41 30.79
N THR A 131 26.76 21.77 31.69
CA THR A 131 28.22 21.65 31.53
C THR A 131 28.64 20.67 30.43
N SER A 132 27.70 19.87 29.90
CA SER A 132 27.95 18.96 28.80
C SER A 132 26.89 19.11 27.71
N HIS A 133 27.26 19.74 26.59
CA HIS A 133 26.54 19.65 25.32
C HIS A 133 26.77 18.22 24.74
N ARG A 134 26.42 17.19 25.51
CA ARG A 134 26.69 15.78 25.19
C ARG A 134 25.55 15.27 24.31
N PRO A 135 25.84 14.65 23.15
CA PRO A 135 24.80 13.94 22.43
C PRO A 135 24.22 12.85 23.32
N ILE A 136 22.89 12.79 23.38
CA ILE A 136 22.16 11.64 23.91
C ILE A 136 22.40 10.51 22.90
N THR A 137 22.76 9.32 23.41
CA THR A 137 23.19 8.17 22.62
C THR A 137 22.24 6.98 22.65
N SER A 138 21.39 6.92 23.67
CA SER A 138 20.25 6.00 23.70
C SER A 138 19.20 6.46 24.71
N LEU A 139 17.93 6.17 24.43
CA LEU A 139 16.84 6.22 25.40
C LEU A 139 16.21 4.84 25.50
N ARG A 140 16.00 4.35 26.72
CA ARG A 140 15.33 3.06 26.96
C ARG A 140 14.47 3.12 28.22
N PHE A 141 13.18 2.83 28.08
CA PHE A 141 12.32 2.61 29.23
C PHE A 141 12.63 1.27 29.88
N ALA A 142 12.65 1.24 31.21
CA ALA A 142 12.69 0.00 31.96
C ALA A 142 11.33 -0.70 31.80
N PRO A 143 11.31 -2.02 31.51
CA PRO A 143 10.06 -2.75 31.41
C PRO A 143 9.37 -2.82 32.79
N PHE A 144 8.04 -2.64 32.82
CA PHE A 144 7.16 -2.68 34.00
C PHE A 144 7.46 -1.68 35.12
N GLN A 145 8.38 -0.75 34.89
CA GLN A 145 8.77 0.26 35.85
C GLN A 145 8.66 1.64 35.24
N ASP A 146 8.37 2.61 36.10
CA ASP A 146 8.29 4.04 35.75
C ASP A 146 9.69 4.67 35.69
N VAL A 147 10.65 4.01 35.02
CA VAL A 147 12.04 4.44 34.92
C VAL A 147 12.43 4.59 33.45
N LEU A 148 12.96 5.75 33.09
CA LEU A 148 13.63 5.97 31.80
C LEU A 148 15.14 6.03 32.02
N THR A 149 15.87 5.17 31.32
CA THR A 149 17.32 5.22 31.28
C THR A 149 17.78 6.01 30.06
N ILE A 150 18.63 7.00 30.32
CA ILE A 150 19.21 7.90 29.35
C ILE A 150 20.69 7.56 29.22
N GLY A 151 21.08 7.09 28.05
CA GLY A 151 22.46 6.98 27.63
C GLY A 151 22.96 8.33 27.18
N HIS A 152 23.97 8.84 27.88
CA HIS A 152 24.76 9.98 27.45
C HIS A 152 26.22 9.55 27.46
N ALA A 153 27.13 10.25 26.81
CA ALA A 153 28.47 9.70 26.71
C ALA A 153 29.25 9.59 28.07
N GLN A 154 28.68 10.04 29.21
CA GLN A 154 29.32 10.10 30.55
C GLN A 154 28.99 8.86 31.37
N GLY A 155 28.21 7.93 30.80
CA GLY A 155 27.58 6.82 31.48
C GLY A 155 26.09 6.83 31.26
N THR A 156 25.32 6.42 32.25
CA THR A 156 23.86 6.41 32.18
C THR A 156 23.29 7.24 33.31
N SER A 157 22.16 7.89 33.03
CA SER A 157 21.32 8.51 34.05
C SER A 157 19.92 7.91 33.95
N SER A 158 19.32 7.59 35.09
CA SER A 158 17.93 7.12 35.15
C SER A 158 17.06 8.20 35.78
N ILE A 159 15.89 8.40 35.21
CA ILE A 159 14.89 9.34 35.72
C ILE A 159 13.55 8.64 35.90
N LEU A 160 12.79 9.10 36.88
CA LEU A 160 11.44 8.58 37.13
C LEU A 160 10.46 9.25 36.18
N VAL A 161 9.68 8.43 35.48
CA VAL A 161 8.63 8.85 34.56
C VAL A 161 7.33 8.18 34.99
N PRO A 162 6.51 8.85 35.82
CA PRO A 162 5.28 8.25 36.30
C PRO A 162 4.35 7.85 35.15
N GLY A 163 3.75 6.67 35.25
CA GLY A 163 2.81 6.16 34.25
C GLY A 163 3.45 5.67 32.94
N ALA A 164 4.77 5.46 32.90
CA ALA A 164 5.46 4.92 31.72
C ALA A 164 5.49 3.37 31.70
N GLY A 165 5.57 2.73 32.86
CA GLY A 165 5.60 1.29 33.02
C GLY A 165 4.20 0.70 33.17
N ASP A 166 4.01 -0.52 32.66
CA ASP A 166 2.79 -1.27 32.96
C ASP A 166 2.89 -1.92 34.35
N GLY A 167 1.83 -1.77 35.15
CA GLY A 167 1.75 -2.36 36.48
C GLY A 167 1.14 -3.76 36.47
N GLY A 168 0.43 -4.11 35.40
CA GLY A 168 -0.13 -5.44 35.20
C GLY A 168 0.93 -6.38 34.62
N MET A 169 1.77 -6.97 35.49
CA MET A 169 2.73 -7.97 35.05
C MET A 169 2.05 -9.33 34.89
N ASP A 170 2.08 -9.90 33.68
CA ASP A 170 1.75 -11.30 33.47
C ASP A 170 2.99 -12.16 33.70
N THR A 171 2.95 -13.02 34.73
CA THR A 171 4.06 -13.92 35.08
C THR A 171 4.18 -15.11 34.12
N SER A 172 3.12 -15.42 33.37
CA SER A 172 3.07 -16.58 32.47
C SER A 172 3.79 -16.36 31.14
N GLU A 173 3.84 -15.11 30.65
CA GLU A 173 4.50 -14.72 29.40
C GLU A 173 6.02 -14.49 29.54
N GLY A 174 6.58 -14.83 30.70
CA GLY A 174 8.03 -14.88 30.88
C GLY A 174 8.71 -13.54 31.12
N LEU A 175 7.96 -12.54 31.60
CA LEU A 175 8.48 -11.25 32.02
C LEU A 175 8.39 -11.03 33.55
N ASP A 176 8.56 -12.09 34.32
CA ASP A 176 8.67 -12.01 35.77
C ASP A 176 10.00 -11.36 36.19
N LEU A 177 9.92 -10.19 36.81
CA LEU A 177 11.08 -9.45 37.35
C LEU A 177 11.76 -10.20 38.51
N TYR A 178 11.01 -11.02 39.22
CA TYR A 178 11.45 -11.71 40.43
C TYR A 178 11.69 -13.21 40.19
N GLU A 179 11.91 -13.58 38.93
CA GLU A 179 12.03 -14.97 38.55
C GLU A 179 13.23 -15.67 39.20
N GLY A 180 12.96 -16.80 39.86
CA GLY A 180 14.00 -17.68 40.37
C GLY A 180 14.70 -18.51 39.28
N VAL A 181 15.83 -19.13 39.63
CA VAL A 181 16.64 -19.95 38.69
C VAL A 181 15.83 -21.06 38.02
N LYS A 182 14.89 -21.69 38.75
CA LYS A 182 14.02 -22.74 38.21
C LYS A 182 13.07 -22.19 37.14
N GLY A 183 12.41 -21.07 37.43
CA GLY A 183 11.54 -20.39 36.47
C GLY A 183 12.30 -20.10 35.18
N ARG A 184 13.53 -19.58 35.30
CA ARG A 184 14.34 -19.17 34.14
C ARG A 184 14.59 -20.33 33.19
N ARG A 185 14.98 -21.49 33.75
CA ARG A 185 15.21 -22.72 32.99
C ARG A 185 13.93 -23.19 32.29
N GLU A 186 12.81 -23.20 33.00
CA GLU A 186 11.52 -23.62 32.44
C GLU A 186 11.07 -22.67 31.33
N ARG A 187 11.26 -21.35 31.49
CA ARG A 187 10.95 -20.35 30.48
C ARG A 187 11.82 -20.49 29.25
N GLU A 188 13.12 -20.69 29.41
CA GLU A 188 14.04 -20.93 28.29
C GLU A 188 13.60 -22.17 27.50
N VAL A 189 13.25 -23.26 28.19
CA VAL A 189 12.74 -24.48 27.55
C VAL A 189 11.41 -24.21 26.83
N ARG A 190 10.44 -23.53 27.47
CA ARG A 190 9.15 -23.18 26.84
C ARG A 190 9.35 -22.26 25.63
N GLY A 191 10.18 -21.23 25.73
CA GLY A 191 10.48 -20.32 24.63
C GLY A 191 11.16 -21.01 23.44
N LEU A 192 11.91 -22.09 23.68
CA LEU A 192 12.46 -22.92 22.60
C LEU A 192 11.41 -23.84 21.97
N LEU A 193 10.51 -24.42 22.77
CA LEU A 193 9.42 -25.27 22.28
C LEU A 193 8.39 -24.48 21.47
N ASP A 194 8.03 -23.29 21.95
CA ASP A 194 7.04 -22.40 21.32
C ASP A 194 7.66 -21.43 20.31
N LYS A 195 8.91 -21.68 19.89
CA LYS A 195 9.62 -20.83 18.94
C LYS A 195 8.89 -20.77 17.61
N ILE A 196 8.42 -19.57 17.28
CA ILE A 196 7.70 -19.28 16.04
C ILE A 196 8.66 -19.40 14.84
N GLN A 197 8.20 -20.00 13.74
CA GLN A 197 8.95 -20.08 12.50
C GLN A 197 9.07 -18.70 11.83
N PRO A 198 10.20 -18.38 11.16
CA PRO A 198 10.38 -17.08 10.50
C PRO A 198 9.31 -16.81 9.43
N ASP A 199 8.80 -17.87 8.79
CA ASP A 199 7.75 -17.79 7.76
C ASP A 199 6.43 -17.22 8.28
N MET A 200 6.19 -17.26 9.60
CA MET A 200 4.99 -16.72 10.22
C MET A 200 5.07 -15.19 10.45
N ILE A 201 6.19 -14.55 10.10
CA ILE A 201 6.37 -13.11 10.28
C ILE A 201 5.75 -12.35 9.09
N ALA A 202 4.59 -11.74 9.32
CA ALA A 202 3.87 -10.93 8.34
C ALA A 202 3.45 -9.56 8.92
N LEU A 203 3.06 -8.63 8.03
CA LEU A 203 2.57 -7.31 8.44
C LEU A 203 1.28 -7.39 9.25
N ASP A 204 0.42 -8.35 8.93
CA ASP A 204 -0.74 -8.70 9.72
C ASP A 204 -0.40 -9.97 10.49
N SER A 205 -0.55 -9.97 11.81
CA SER A 205 -0.28 -11.14 12.66
C SER A 205 -1.46 -12.11 12.70
N GLU A 206 -2.68 -11.64 12.41
CA GLU A 206 -3.91 -12.43 12.50
C GLU A 206 -4.17 -13.28 11.24
N PHE A 207 -3.23 -13.31 10.29
CA PHE A 207 -3.41 -14.00 9.02
C PHE A 207 -3.43 -15.53 9.14
N VAL A 208 -2.83 -16.10 10.20
CA VAL A 208 -2.78 -17.55 10.41
C VAL A 208 -4.18 -18.05 10.75
N GLY A 209 -4.74 -18.89 9.87
CA GLY A 209 -6.14 -19.36 9.98
C GLY A 209 -7.12 -18.60 9.09
N SER A 210 -6.69 -17.51 8.44
CA SER A 210 -7.50 -16.86 7.40
C SER A 210 -7.50 -17.67 6.10
N ILE A 211 -8.61 -17.61 5.35
CA ILE A 211 -8.68 -18.22 4.02
C ILE A 211 -7.83 -17.38 3.08
N ALA A 212 -6.92 -18.03 2.36
CA ALA A 212 -6.11 -17.35 1.37
C ALA A 212 -7.02 -16.59 0.40
N PRO A 213 -6.81 -15.28 0.20
CA PRO A 213 -7.59 -14.55 -0.78
C PRO A 213 -7.44 -15.24 -2.13
N PRO A 214 -8.52 -15.38 -2.92
CA PRO A 214 -8.45 -16.04 -4.21
C PRO A 214 -7.32 -15.40 -4.98
N SER A 215 -6.38 -16.23 -5.43
CA SER A 215 -5.21 -15.75 -6.13
C SER A 215 -5.69 -14.84 -7.25
N LYS A 216 -5.13 -13.63 -7.31
CA LYS A 216 -5.37 -12.73 -8.45
C LYS A 216 -4.81 -13.32 -9.75
N LEU A 217 -4.29 -14.54 -9.73
CA LEU A 217 -4.10 -15.43 -10.86
C LEU A 217 -4.99 -16.65 -10.61
N THR A 218 -5.74 -17.08 -11.63
CA THR A 218 -6.63 -18.24 -11.65
C THR A 218 -8.05 -18.02 -11.13
N THR A 219 -8.99 -18.07 -12.06
CA THR A 219 -10.27 -18.72 -11.82
C THR A 219 -10.29 -19.95 -12.70
N ASP A 220 -10.43 -21.12 -12.10
CA ASP A 220 -10.96 -22.28 -12.82
C ASP A 220 -12.35 -21.88 -13.32
N THR A 221 -12.45 -21.55 -14.60
CA THR A 221 -13.75 -21.57 -15.28
C THR A 221 -14.07 -23.03 -15.55
N THR A 222 -14.64 -23.72 -14.57
CA THR A 222 -15.43 -24.93 -14.83
C THR A 222 -16.65 -24.49 -15.64
N GLY A 223 -16.55 -24.60 -16.96
CA GLY A 223 -17.60 -24.19 -17.88
C GLY A 223 -17.27 -24.57 -19.32
N GLY A 224 -17.22 -25.88 -19.58
CA GLY A 224 -17.13 -26.41 -20.96
C GLY A 224 -16.37 -27.73 -21.02
N SER A 225 -17.11 -28.83 -21.18
CA SER A 225 -16.54 -30.13 -21.50
C SER A 225 -15.71 -30.03 -22.79
N GLY A 226 -14.41 -30.35 -22.74
CA GLY A 226 -13.64 -30.68 -23.94
C GLY A 226 -12.32 -29.95 -24.21
N SER A 227 -11.75 -29.17 -23.28
CA SER A 227 -10.40 -28.62 -23.48
C SER A 227 -9.50 -28.83 -22.26
N SER A 228 -8.52 -29.73 -22.39
CA SER A 228 -7.63 -30.22 -21.34
C SER A 228 -6.47 -29.26 -20.99
N ARG A 229 -6.67 -27.94 -21.06
CA ARG A 229 -5.66 -27.00 -20.58
C ARG A 229 -6.28 -25.67 -20.13
N ALA A 230 -6.77 -25.65 -18.90
CA ALA A 230 -7.08 -24.41 -18.19
C ALA A 230 -5.82 -23.53 -18.21
N THR A 231 -5.83 -22.47 -19.01
CA THR A 231 -4.69 -21.56 -19.10
C THR A 231 -4.86 -20.54 -17.99
N GLU A 232 -3.94 -20.55 -17.03
CA GLU A 232 -3.94 -19.65 -15.88
C GLU A 232 -3.78 -18.18 -16.32
N ILE A 233 -4.88 -17.45 -16.43
CA ILE A 233 -4.86 -16.03 -16.78
C ILE A 233 -4.92 -15.18 -15.49
N PRO A 234 -3.99 -14.24 -15.28
CA PRO A 234 -4.07 -13.27 -14.20
C PRO A 234 -5.36 -12.45 -14.25
N PHE A 235 -5.99 -12.17 -13.09
CA PHE A 235 -7.11 -11.25 -12.89
C PHE A 235 -6.90 -9.90 -13.60
N SER A 236 -5.66 -9.39 -13.60
CA SER A 236 -5.31 -8.15 -14.31
C SER A 236 -5.44 -8.23 -15.84
N ARG A 237 -5.43 -9.44 -16.40
CA ARG A 237 -5.60 -9.76 -17.82
C ARG A 237 -7.02 -10.24 -18.16
N LEU A 238 -7.87 -10.50 -17.17
CA LEU A 238 -9.27 -10.87 -17.42
C LEU A 238 -10.05 -9.68 -18.06
N PRO A 239 -10.91 -9.95 -19.05
CA PRO A 239 -11.85 -8.96 -19.58
C PRO A 239 -12.72 -8.36 -18.46
N ARG A 240 -13.20 -7.12 -18.69
CA ARG A 240 -13.93 -6.36 -17.66
C ARG A 240 -15.17 -7.12 -17.14
N ALA A 241 -15.88 -7.83 -18.01
CA ALA A 241 -17.06 -8.63 -17.64
C ALA A 241 -16.69 -9.75 -16.65
N GLU A 242 -15.65 -10.54 -16.95
CA GLU A 242 -15.16 -11.59 -16.04
C GLU A 242 -14.62 -11.01 -14.74
N ARG A 243 -13.90 -9.88 -14.76
CA ARG A 243 -13.50 -9.20 -13.52
C ARG A 243 -14.69 -8.74 -12.69
N LEU A 244 -15.76 -8.26 -13.32
CA LEU A 244 -16.98 -7.86 -12.63
C LEU A 244 -17.66 -9.07 -11.99
N ARG A 245 -17.75 -10.20 -12.72
CA ARG A 245 -18.27 -11.48 -12.20
C ARG A 245 -17.44 -11.98 -11.01
N VAL A 246 -16.12 -12.02 -11.14
CA VAL A 246 -15.19 -12.45 -10.07
C VAL A 246 -15.22 -11.50 -8.87
N SER A 247 -15.43 -10.20 -9.10
CA SER A 247 -15.59 -9.23 -8.01
C SER A 247 -16.98 -9.22 -7.36
N GLY A 248 -17.90 -10.09 -7.79
CA GLY A 248 -19.29 -10.15 -7.30
C GLY A 248 -20.13 -8.92 -7.67
N LYS A 249 -19.70 -8.15 -8.67
CA LYS A 249 -20.35 -6.89 -9.14
C LYS A 249 -20.85 -7.01 -10.58
N ALA A 250 -21.05 -8.24 -11.06
CA ALA A 250 -21.68 -8.44 -12.36
C ALA A 250 -23.19 -8.29 -12.21
N ASP A 251 -23.75 -7.29 -12.89
CA ASP A 251 -25.18 -7.23 -13.15
C ASP A 251 -25.53 -8.36 -14.13
N LEU A 252 -26.18 -9.41 -13.62
CA LEU A 252 -26.61 -10.58 -14.40
C LEU A 252 -27.78 -10.28 -15.35
N THR A 253 -28.26 -9.04 -15.39
CA THR A 253 -29.38 -8.58 -16.21
C THR A 253 -28.99 -8.17 -17.64
N GLU A 254 -27.70 -7.99 -17.94
CA GLU A 254 -27.22 -7.64 -19.30
C GLU A 254 -26.95 -8.86 -20.21
N GLU A 255 -27.13 -10.10 -19.74
CA GLU A 255 -26.82 -11.30 -20.55
C GLU A 255 -27.96 -11.77 -21.48
N VAL A 256 -29.07 -11.04 -21.55
CA VAL A 256 -30.17 -11.36 -22.48
C VAL A 256 -30.54 -10.11 -23.27
N TYR A 257 -30.52 -10.23 -24.59
CA TYR A 257 -30.89 -9.24 -25.62
C TYR A 257 -29.85 -8.16 -25.95
N SER A 258 -28.93 -8.50 -26.86
CA SER A 258 -28.26 -7.52 -27.73
C SER A 258 -28.64 -7.73 -29.20
N ASP A 259 -29.89 -8.11 -29.43
CA ASP A 259 -30.54 -8.02 -30.73
C ASP A 259 -31.95 -7.44 -30.54
N ALA A 260 -32.25 -6.44 -31.35
CA ALA A 260 -33.50 -5.68 -31.48
C ALA A 260 -33.84 -4.62 -30.41
N GLU A 261 -34.22 -3.46 -30.95
CA GLU A 261 -35.03 -2.39 -30.35
C GLU A 261 -34.30 -1.25 -29.62
N SER A 262 -34.08 -0.17 -30.37
CA SER A 262 -34.30 1.19 -29.86
C SER A 262 -34.70 2.08 -31.03
N LEU A 263 -35.88 1.77 -31.58
CA LEU A 263 -36.72 2.76 -32.26
C LEU A 263 -37.71 3.28 -31.23
N GLU A 264 -37.76 4.61 -31.15
CA GLU A 264 -38.79 5.47 -30.54
C GLU A 264 -38.76 5.76 -29.02
N GLY A 265 -39.02 7.04 -28.73
CA GLY A 265 -39.50 7.53 -27.43
C GLY A 265 -38.52 8.36 -26.61
N ASP A 266 -38.37 9.66 -26.90
CA ASP A 266 -38.84 10.70 -25.97
C ASP A 266 -38.63 12.12 -26.53
N GLU A 267 -39.72 12.68 -27.07
CA GLU A 267 -39.95 14.11 -27.17
C GLU A 267 -40.37 14.65 -25.79
N ASN A 268 -39.48 15.41 -25.15
CA ASN A 268 -39.72 16.77 -24.66
C ASN A 268 -38.81 17.14 -23.49
N GLY A 269 -38.40 18.42 -23.45
CA GLY A 269 -37.97 19.05 -22.21
C GLY A 269 -36.54 19.59 -22.20
N ASN A 270 -36.32 20.65 -22.96
CA ASN A 270 -35.47 21.79 -22.61
C ASN A 270 -34.01 21.50 -22.17
N GLY A 271 -33.07 21.55 -23.13
CA GLY A 271 -31.64 21.51 -22.85
C GLY A 271 -30.85 22.30 -23.89
N GLY A 272 -30.38 23.49 -23.50
CA GLY A 272 -29.62 24.39 -24.37
C GLY A 272 -28.33 23.79 -24.97
N PRO A 273 -27.74 24.49 -25.97
CA PRO A 273 -26.68 23.96 -26.84
C PRO A 273 -25.42 23.46 -26.11
N LYS A 274 -25.13 23.94 -24.89
CA LYS A 274 -23.99 23.50 -24.08
C LYS A 274 -24.04 22.02 -23.67
N ARG A 275 -25.22 21.43 -23.40
CA ARG A 275 -25.31 20.00 -23.01
C ARG A 275 -25.09 19.05 -24.18
N LYS A 276 -25.39 19.47 -25.42
CA LYS A 276 -25.09 18.70 -26.64
C LYS A 276 -23.60 18.69 -26.94
N GLU A 277 -22.92 19.83 -26.80
CA GLU A 277 -21.46 19.92 -26.95
C GLU A 277 -20.73 19.04 -25.92
N ASP A 278 -21.16 19.04 -24.65
CA ASP A 278 -20.58 18.16 -23.61
C ASP A 278 -20.83 16.67 -23.88
N LYS A 279 -21.99 16.31 -24.45
CA LYS A 279 -22.32 14.92 -24.80
C LYS A 279 -21.50 14.46 -26.01
N GLU A 280 -21.38 15.27 -27.05
CA GLU A 280 -20.56 15.01 -28.22
C GLU A 280 -19.07 14.97 -27.88
N GLU A 281 -18.58 15.87 -27.01
CA GLU A 281 -17.21 15.80 -26.51
C GLU A 281 -16.97 14.52 -25.69
N ARG A 282 -17.91 14.14 -24.83
CA ARG A 282 -17.83 12.90 -24.05
C ARG A 282 -17.87 11.66 -24.95
N GLU A 283 -18.65 11.68 -26.02
CA GLU A 283 -18.68 10.64 -27.05
C GLU A 283 -17.40 10.61 -27.90
N LYS A 284 -16.87 11.76 -28.32
CA LYS A 284 -15.56 11.90 -28.98
C LYS A 284 -14.42 11.39 -28.08
N ARG A 285 -14.47 11.69 -26.76
CA ARG A 285 -13.51 11.17 -25.75
C ARG A 285 -13.65 9.65 -25.57
N LYS A 286 -14.87 9.09 -25.58
CA LYS A 286 -15.12 7.64 -25.59
C LYS A 286 -14.56 6.97 -26.86
N MET A 287 -14.67 7.63 -28.02
CA MET A 287 -14.16 7.14 -29.31
C MET A 287 -12.61 7.23 -29.42
N ARG A 288 -11.95 8.15 -28.69
CA ARG A 288 -10.48 8.30 -28.68
C ARG A 288 -9.72 7.09 -28.09
N GLY A 289 -10.44 6.11 -27.53
CA GLY A 289 -9.90 4.88 -26.94
C GLY A 289 -10.18 3.59 -27.72
N LYS A 290 -11.11 3.58 -28.70
CA LYS A 290 -11.47 2.36 -29.45
C LYS A 290 -10.24 1.84 -30.21
N GLY A 291 -9.80 0.62 -29.87
CA GLY A 291 -8.64 -0.04 -30.47
C GLY A 291 -7.27 0.20 -29.79
N LYS A 292 -7.17 1.04 -28.74
CA LYS A 292 -5.90 1.21 -27.99
C LYS A 292 -5.47 -0.05 -27.24
N SER A 293 -6.41 -0.83 -26.73
CA SER A 293 -6.15 -2.11 -26.04
C SER A 293 -5.57 -3.16 -26.98
N MET A 294 -6.17 -3.37 -28.16
CA MET A 294 -5.69 -4.32 -29.18
C MET A 294 -4.30 -3.93 -29.72
N LYS A 295 -4.06 -2.63 -29.96
CA LYS A 295 -2.72 -2.12 -30.31
C LYS A 295 -1.70 -2.37 -29.20
N ARG A 296 -2.08 -2.15 -27.94
CA ARG A 296 -1.21 -2.38 -26.77
C ARG A 296 -0.92 -3.87 -26.58
N TYR A 297 -1.88 -4.76 -26.85
CA TYR A 297 -1.69 -6.20 -26.84
C TYR A 297 -0.66 -6.63 -27.89
N LEU A 298 -0.85 -6.23 -29.15
CA LEU A 298 0.09 -6.56 -30.23
C LEU A 298 1.50 -5.99 -30.02
N ARG A 299 1.63 -4.84 -29.34
CA ARG A 299 2.94 -4.26 -28.95
C ARG A 299 3.63 -5.04 -27.84
N LYS A 300 2.89 -5.74 -26.98
CA LYS A 300 3.45 -6.58 -25.92
C LYS A 300 3.87 -7.95 -26.45
N GLN A 301 3.29 -8.40 -27.56
CA GLN A 301 3.68 -9.66 -28.19
C GLN A 301 5.04 -9.56 -28.87
N ARG A 302 5.80 -10.66 -28.81
CA ARG A 302 7.11 -10.75 -29.48
C ARG A 302 6.89 -10.65 -30.98
N LYS A 303 7.60 -9.73 -31.64
CA LYS A 303 7.39 -9.44 -33.07
C LYS A 303 7.63 -10.64 -34.00
N ASN A 304 8.46 -11.59 -33.56
CA ASN A 304 8.93 -12.72 -34.37
C ASN A 304 8.12 -14.01 -34.13
N VAL A 305 7.15 -14.02 -33.20
CA VAL A 305 6.31 -15.19 -32.92
C VAL A 305 4.91 -14.92 -33.46
N ILE A 306 4.43 -15.81 -34.33
CA ILE A 306 3.10 -15.70 -34.96
C ILE A 306 2.12 -16.60 -34.20
N ASP A 307 1.45 -16.04 -33.21
CA ASP A 307 0.35 -16.72 -32.51
C ASP A 307 -0.96 -16.55 -33.30
N PRO A 308 -1.80 -17.60 -33.43
CA PRO A 308 -3.08 -17.50 -34.14
C PRO A 308 -4.01 -16.44 -33.51
N ALA A 309 -3.96 -16.26 -32.19
CA ALA A 309 -4.68 -15.21 -31.49
C ALA A 309 -4.18 -13.79 -31.86
N ALA A 310 -2.87 -13.61 -32.06
CA ALA A 310 -2.31 -12.33 -32.49
C ALA A 310 -2.69 -12.01 -33.94
N VAL A 311 -2.75 -13.01 -34.82
CA VAL A 311 -3.23 -12.86 -36.20
C VAL A 311 -4.71 -12.46 -36.22
N ALA A 312 -5.56 -13.13 -35.43
CA ALA A 312 -6.97 -12.77 -35.30
C ALA A 312 -7.17 -11.33 -34.79
N ILE A 313 -6.36 -10.88 -33.82
CA ILE A 313 -6.41 -9.51 -33.31
C ILE A 313 -5.90 -8.49 -34.34
N ARG A 314 -4.87 -8.83 -35.14
CA ARG A 314 -4.42 -7.99 -36.27
C ARG A 314 -5.53 -7.85 -37.31
N ALA A 315 -6.18 -8.94 -37.70
CA ALA A 315 -7.29 -8.92 -38.64
C ALA A 315 -8.48 -8.08 -38.13
N LYS A 316 -8.85 -8.23 -36.85
CA LYS A 316 -9.90 -7.38 -36.22
C LYS A 316 -9.53 -5.90 -36.23
N LEU A 317 -8.26 -5.55 -36.01
CA LEU A 317 -7.78 -4.17 -36.03
C LEU A 317 -7.78 -3.59 -37.45
N GLU A 318 -7.40 -4.40 -38.44
CA GLU A 318 -7.47 -4.01 -39.86
C GLU A 318 -8.92 -3.78 -40.31
N LYS A 319 -9.85 -4.64 -39.90
CA LYS A 319 -11.29 -4.44 -40.14
C LYS A 319 -11.79 -3.12 -39.55
N GLN A 320 -11.48 -2.84 -38.28
CA GLN A 320 -11.83 -1.56 -37.64
C GLN A 320 -11.17 -0.35 -38.31
N LYS A 321 -9.93 -0.50 -38.80
CA LYS A 321 -9.23 0.57 -39.52
C LYS A 321 -9.89 0.83 -40.88
N ALA A 322 -10.35 -0.21 -41.57
CA ALA A 322 -11.04 -0.11 -42.84
C ALA A 322 -12.42 0.56 -42.68
N GLU A 323 -13.23 0.12 -41.71
CA GLU A 323 -14.52 0.74 -41.37
C GLU A 323 -14.37 2.22 -41.03
N ARG A 324 -13.39 2.57 -40.18
CA ARG A 324 -13.09 3.97 -39.85
C ARG A 324 -12.63 4.78 -41.07
N LYS A 325 -11.86 4.19 -41.97
CA LYS A 325 -11.44 4.85 -43.21
C LYS A 325 -12.64 5.10 -44.13
N ALA A 326 -13.59 4.16 -44.19
CA ALA A 326 -14.83 4.30 -44.96
C ALA A 326 -15.75 5.39 -44.38
N GLU A 327 -15.91 5.46 -43.06
CA GLU A 327 -16.66 6.54 -42.38
C GLU A 327 -16.05 7.91 -42.67
N ILE A 328 -14.73 8.08 -42.50
CA ILE A 328 -14.04 9.35 -42.79
C ILE A 328 -14.23 9.75 -44.26
N ARG A 329 -14.26 8.77 -45.17
CA ARG A 329 -14.49 9.00 -46.60
C ARG A 329 -15.92 9.44 -46.87
N LYS A 330 -16.92 8.78 -46.31
CA LYS A 330 -18.34 9.15 -46.43
C LYS A 330 -18.58 10.59 -45.97
N VAL A 331 -17.95 10.99 -44.85
CA VAL A 331 -18.02 12.37 -44.34
C VAL A 331 -17.33 13.38 -45.27
N LYS A 332 -16.20 13.02 -45.91
CA LYS A 332 -15.45 13.95 -46.78
C LYS A 332 -16.01 14.10 -48.20
N TYR A 333 -16.56 13.04 -48.78
CA TYR A 333 -16.90 12.98 -50.21
C TYR A 333 -18.38 12.70 -50.49
N GLY A 334 -19.21 12.55 -49.46
CA GLY A 334 -20.59 12.08 -49.59
C GLY A 334 -20.67 10.60 -50.00
N ASP A 335 -21.88 10.05 -50.07
CA ASP A 335 -22.14 8.62 -50.34
C ASP A 335 -21.95 8.26 -51.83
N LYS A 336 -20.86 8.72 -52.45
CA LYS A 336 -20.47 8.29 -53.79
C LYS A 336 -19.76 6.93 -53.68
N PRO A 337 -20.31 5.84 -54.25
CA PRO A 337 -19.71 4.52 -54.14
C PRO A 337 -18.32 4.50 -54.78
N GLU A 338 -17.42 3.71 -54.20
CA GLU A 338 -16.15 3.37 -54.84
C GLU A 338 -16.44 2.60 -56.12
N GLU A 339 -16.05 3.11 -57.29
CA GLU A 339 -15.84 2.29 -58.48
C GLU A 339 -14.65 1.35 -58.21
N LYS A 340 -14.90 0.26 -57.48
CA LYS A 340 -13.98 -0.87 -57.43
C LYS A 340 -14.29 -1.75 -58.63
N SER A 341 -13.35 -1.81 -59.55
CA SER A 341 -13.36 -2.75 -60.67
C SER A 341 -13.56 -4.19 -60.17
N VAL A 342 -14.74 -4.73 -60.45
CA VAL A 342 -15.27 -6.04 -60.01
C VAL A 342 -14.52 -7.25 -60.61
N ALA A 343 -13.48 -7.03 -61.40
CA ALA A 343 -12.78 -8.09 -62.16
C ALA A 343 -11.97 -9.08 -61.29
N LEU A 344 -11.47 -8.66 -60.12
CA LEU A 344 -10.54 -9.45 -59.30
C LEU A 344 -11.20 -10.26 -58.17
N ASP A 345 -12.48 -10.03 -57.86
CA ASP A 345 -13.20 -10.83 -56.85
C ASP A 345 -13.61 -12.23 -57.38
N ARG A 346 -13.49 -12.47 -58.69
CA ARG A 346 -13.71 -13.78 -59.34
C ARG A 346 -12.60 -14.81 -59.08
N PHE A 347 -11.49 -14.41 -58.44
CA PHE A 347 -10.32 -15.28 -58.24
C PHE A 347 -10.09 -15.75 -56.79
N LYS A 348 -11.00 -15.45 -55.85
CA LYS A 348 -10.94 -16.05 -54.51
C LYS A 348 -11.34 -17.52 -54.59
N ARG A 349 -10.35 -18.42 -54.56
CA ARG A 349 -10.57 -19.87 -54.47
C ARG A 349 -11.24 -20.20 -53.13
N ILE A 350 -12.35 -20.92 -53.20
CA ILE A 350 -12.99 -21.60 -52.08
C ILE A 350 -12.06 -22.75 -51.69
N SER A 351 -11.44 -22.68 -50.51
CA SER A 351 -10.73 -23.82 -49.93
C SER A 351 -11.76 -24.73 -49.25
N ASN A 352 -12.18 -25.77 -49.95
CA ASN A 352 -12.72 -26.98 -49.33
C ASN A 352 -11.54 -27.94 -49.12
N ASP A 353 -11.14 -28.10 -47.87
CA ASP A 353 -10.73 -29.33 -47.18
C ASP A 353 -10.00 -29.00 -45.86
#